data_AF-A0A4R6JZ35-F1
#
_entry.id   AF-A0A4R6JZ35-F1
#
_cell.length_a   1.000
_cell.length_b   1.000
_cell.length_c   1.000
_cell.angle_alpha   90.00
_cell.angle_beta   90.00
_cell.angle_gamma   90.00
#
_symmetry.space_group_name_H-M   'P 1'
#
loop_
_entity.id
_entity.type
_entity.pdbx_description
1 polymer ?
#
loop_
_entity_poly.entity_id
_entity_poly.type
_entity_poly.pdbx_seq_one_letter_code
_entity_poly.pdbx_strand_id
1 'polypeptide(L)'
;MLRELGETVAVRWRRDAASAQTHWATKVKYYRAVQGLLAGGVDAAELSWTDVVAAVQPRGSRTTFFSVAGPHAKRPLLGAYRAALARDLAECLTTDGAARMLVDETKVWSYWPHRGGWTDELFQVGGEAVAAECLVRVLLDWAEREPRLASALGHAPPVCAVEDLVVLRRGSMTVASAAALLRAAIRLRLADGHSVDEVLRQLRPAEEAEPGNQPLARAIEQLIRNSHTPSEQRREAVTMMRDAITALESSPE
;
A
#
# COMPACT_ATOMS: atom_id res chain seq x y z
N MET A 1 -8.70 7.47 12.50
CA MET A 1 -7.53 6.67 12.06
C MET A 1 -7.52 5.24 12.60
N LEU A 2 -7.09 4.94 13.84
CA LEU A 2 -6.92 3.52 14.28
C LEU A 2 -8.22 2.70 14.23
N ARG A 3 -9.35 3.31 14.59
CA ARG A 3 -10.69 2.70 14.41
C ARG A 3 -11.03 2.45 12.93
N GLU A 4 -10.59 3.32 12.03
CA GLU A 4 -10.83 3.17 10.58
C GLU A 4 -9.96 2.03 10.01
N LEU A 5 -8.70 1.90 10.45
CA LEU A 5 -7.83 0.77 10.09
C LEU A 5 -8.40 -0.58 10.58
N GLY A 6 -9.08 -0.58 11.73
CA GLY A 6 -9.79 -1.76 12.26
C GLY A 6 -11.09 -2.11 11.52
N GLU A 7 -11.59 -1.21 10.67
CA GLU A 7 -12.87 -1.35 9.96
C GLU A 7 -12.70 -1.16 8.45
N THR A 8 -11.52 -1.47 7.90
CA THR A 8 -11.32 -1.51 6.45
C THR A 8 -12.12 -2.65 5.81
N VAL A 9 -12.37 -2.54 4.51
CA VAL A 9 -13.07 -3.58 3.74
C VAL A 9 -12.30 -4.91 3.82
N ALA A 10 -10.96 -4.86 3.72
CA ALA A 10 -10.14 -6.05 3.88
C ALA A 10 -10.29 -6.71 5.26
N VAL A 11 -10.38 -5.94 6.35
CA VAL A 11 -10.60 -6.47 7.71
C VAL A 11 -11.96 -7.14 7.85
N ARG A 12 -13.03 -6.49 7.38
CA ARG A 12 -14.36 -7.11 7.37
C ARG A 12 -14.39 -8.38 6.54
N TRP A 13 -13.83 -8.34 5.33
CA TRP A 13 -13.71 -9.52 4.48
C TRP A 13 -12.95 -10.65 5.17
N ARG A 14 -11.83 -10.37 5.84
CA ARG A 14 -11.06 -11.39 6.57
C ARG A 14 -11.85 -12.01 7.70
N ARG A 15 -12.54 -11.19 8.49
CA ARG A 15 -13.40 -11.61 9.61
C ARG A 15 -14.53 -12.52 9.12
N ASP A 16 -15.21 -12.09 8.04
CA ASP A 16 -16.30 -12.84 7.43
C ASP A 16 -15.81 -14.12 6.76
N ALA A 17 -14.62 -14.10 6.16
CA ALA A 17 -14.02 -15.30 5.60
C ALA A 17 -13.70 -16.30 6.72
N ALA A 18 -13.05 -15.85 7.80
CA ALA A 18 -12.67 -16.69 8.94
C ALA A 18 -13.88 -17.29 9.68
N SER A 19 -15.03 -16.61 9.72
CA SER A 19 -16.25 -17.15 10.34
C SER A 19 -16.83 -18.35 9.57
N ALA A 20 -16.56 -18.47 8.27
CA ALA A 20 -16.91 -19.65 7.47
C ALA A 20 -15.75 -20.66 7.41
N GLN A 21 -15.45 -21.28 8.57
CA GLN A 21 -14.25 -22.12 8.79
C GLN A 21 -13.95 -23.11 7.66
N THR A 22 -14.93 -23.90 7.20
CA THR A 22 -14.73 -24.92 6.14
C THR A 22 -14.35 -24.30 4.79
N HIS A 23 -15.03 -23.22 4.41
CA HIS A 23 -14.74 -22.52 3.15
C HIS A 23 -13.39 -21.82 3.21
N TRP A 24 -13.09 -21.19 4.36
CA TRP A 24 -11.80 -20.55 4.60
C TRP A 24 -10.64 -21.53 4.56
N ALA A 25 -10.76 -22.68 5.23
CA ALA A 25 -9.75 -23.74 5.19
C ALA A 25 -9.51 -24.22 3.75
N THR A 26 -10.55 -24.25 2.91
CA THR A 26 -10.43 -24.58 1.49
C THR A 26 -9.67 -23.48 0.75
N LYS A 27 -10.05 -22.19 0.89
CA LYS A 27 -9.31 -21.06 0.31
C LYS A 27 -7.82 -21.09 0.67
N VAL A 28 -7.50 -21.33 1.95
CA VAL A 28 -6.10 -21.40 2.43
C VAL A 28 -5.29 -22.50 1.74
N LYS A 29 -5.88 -23.66 1.41
CA LYS A 29 -5.16 -24.69 0.64
C LYS A 29 -4.77 -24.20 -0.75
N TYR A 30 -5.63 -23.43 -1.40
CA TYR A 30 -5.37 -22.84 -2.72
C TYR A 30 -4.35 -21.70 -2.64
N TYR A 31 -4.41 -20.86 -1.61
CA TYR A 31 -3.38 -19.84 -1.37
C TYR A 31 -1.99 -20.46 -1.15
N ARG A 32 -1.91 -21.53 -0.35
CA ARG A 32 -0.66 -22.28 -0.15
C ARG A 32 -0.15 -22.92 -1.43
N ALA A 33 -1.03 -23.46 -2.27
CA ALA A 33 -0.65 -24.01 -3.57
C ALA A 33 -0.06 -22.93 -4.48
N VAL A 34 -0.67 -21.74 -4.55
CA VAL A 34 -0.12 -20.59 -5.28
C VAL A 34 1.23 -20.19 -4.73
N GLN A 35 1.34 -20.01 -3.41
CA GLN A 35 2.60 -19.65 -2.76
C GLN A 35 3.72 -20.66 -3.07
N GLY A 36 3.42 -21.96 -3.01
CA GLY A 36 4.37 -23.03 -3.35
C GLY A 36 4.80 -23.04 -4.81
N LEU A 37 3.86 -22.84 -5.75
CA LEU A 37 4.17 -22.77 -7.18
C LEU A 37 5.07 -21.57 -7.51
N LEU A 38 4.76 -20.39 -6.97
CA LEU A 38 5.57 -19.19 -7.18
C LEU A 38 6.95 -19.33 -6.52
N ALA A 39 7.03 -19.90 -5.32
CA ALA A 39 8.30 -20.22 -4.67
C ALA A 39 9.15 -21.22 -5.49
N GLY A 40 8.49 -22.16 -6.17
CA GLY A 40 9.10 -23.10 -7.12
C GLY A 40 9.53 -22.49 -8.46
N GLY A 41 9.29 -21.18 -8.69
CA GLY A 41 9.75 -20.46 -9.87
C GLY A 41 8.74 -20.35 -11.01
N VAL A 42 7.50 -20.78 -10.81
CA VAL A 42 6.43 -20.57 -11.81
C VAL A 42 6.14 -19.07 -11.94
N ASP A 43 6.07 -18.56 -13.17
CA ASP A 43 5.68 -17.18 -13.43
C ASP A 43 4.17 -16.99 -13.16
N ALA A 44 3.84 -15.97 -12.37
CA ALA A 44 2.45 -15.61 -12.08
C ALA A 44 1.65 -15.20 -13.32
N ALA A 45 2.31 -14.70 -14.37
CA ALA A 45 1.65 -14.35 -15.63
C ALA A 45 1.21 -15.58 -16.43
N GLU A 46 1.91 -16.71 -16.27
CA GLU A 46 1.65 -17.97 -16.97
C GLU A 46 0.83 -18.96 -16.11
N LEU A 47 0.70 -18.66 -14.82
CA LEU A 47 0.01 -19.52 -13.86
C LEU A 47 -1.43 -19.82 -14.29
N SER A 48 -1.71 -21.09 -14.56
CA SER A 48 -3.04 -21.56 -14.97
C SER A 48 -3.83 -22.15 -13.80
N TRP A 49 -5.15 -22.26 -13.95
CA TRP A 49 -5.98 -22.94 -12.96
C TRP A 49 -5.63 -24.42 -12.81
N THR A 50 -5.14 -25.06 -13.88
CA THR A 50 -4.72 -26.46 -13.87
C THR A 50 -3.51 -26.68 -12.99
N ASP A 51 -2.53 -25.78 -13.05
CA ASP A 51 -1.31 -25.85 -12.21
C ASP A 51 -1.67 -25.74 -10.73
N VAL A 52 -2.52 -24.77 -10.39
CA VAL A 52 -2.99 -24.58 -9.02
C VAL A 52 -3.74 -25.81 -8.52
N VAL A 53 -4.67 -26.36 -9.32
CA VAL A 53 -5.42 -27.57 -8.94
C VAL A 53 -4.51 -28.77 -8.71
N ALA A 54 -3.48 -28.94 -9.56
CA ALA A 54 -2.50 -30.02 -9.41
C ALA A 54 -1.64 -29.87 -8.15
N ALA A 55 -1.33 -28.64 -7.74
CA ALA A 55 -0.51 -28.37 -6.56
C ALA A 55 -1.27 -28.47 -5.22
N VAL A 56 -2.61 -28.43 -5.22
CA VAL A 56 -3.41 -28.46 -3.98
C VAL A 56 -3.40 -29.85 -3.33
N GLN A 57 -2.98 -29.91 -2.06
CA GLN A 57 -2.97 -31.11 -1.23
C GLN A 57 -4.15 -31.18 -0.23
N PRO A 58 -4.70 -32.39 0.06
CA PRO A 58 -4.35 -33.68 -0.55
C PRO A 58 -4.92 -33.86 -1.98
N ARG A 59 -5.89 -33.02 -2.38
CA ARG A 59 -6.50 -33.07 -3.70
C ARG A 59 -7.17 -31.74 -4.05
N GLY A 60 -6.75 -31.12 -5.15
CA GLY A 60 -7.50 -30.05 -5.79
C GLY A 60 -8.61 -30.57 -6.69
N SER A 61 -9.59 -29.71 -7.00
CA SER A 61 -10.55 -29.97 -8.07
C SER A 61 -10.85 -28.69 -8.85
N ARG A 62 -11.26 -28.85 -10.12
CA ARG A 62 -11.70 -27.74 -10.98
C ARG A 62 -12.89 -27.00 -10.36
N THR A 63 -13.92 -27.74 -9.93
CA THR A 63 -15.13 -27.15 -9.35
C THR A 63 -14.80 -26.36 -8.08
N THR A 64 -13.93 -26.92 -7.23
CA THR A 64 -13.48 -26.23 -6.02
C THR A 64 -12.66 -24.99 -6.36
N PHE A 65 -11.76 -25.05 -7.35
CA PHE A 65 -10.98 -23.90 -7.81
C PHE A 65 -11.89 -22.72 -8.17
N PHE A 66 -12.89 -22.91 -9.04
CA PHE A 66 -13.81 -21.82 -9.42
C PHE A 66 -14.78 -21.41 -8.30
N SER A 67 -14.90 -22.21 -7.23
CA SER A 67 -15.62 -21.80 -6.02
C SER A 67 -14.81 -20.89 -5.10
N VAL A 68 -13.48 -20.87 -5.22
CA VAL A 68 -12.56 -20.08 -4.37
C VAL A 68 -11.87 -18.95 -5.11
N ALA A 69 -11.73 -19.04 -6.44
CA ALA A 69 -11.02 -18.10 -7.30
C ALA A 69 -11.90 -17.59 -8.44
N GLY A 70 -11.70 -16.32 -8.83
CA GLY A 70 -12.45 -15.67 -9.91
C GLY A 70 -13.60 -14.76 -9.43
N PRO A 71 -14.26 -14.06 -10.37
CA PRO A 71 -15.25 -13.02 -10.04
C PRO A 71 -16.53 -13.56 -9.38
N HIS A 72 -16.83 -14.85 -9.58
CA HIS A 72 -18.01 -15.52 -9.02
C HIS A 72 -17.66 -16.49 -7.87
N ALA A 73 -16.43 -16.45 -7.37
CA ALA A 73 -16.04 -17.25 -6.22
C ALA A 73 -16.91 -16.91 -4.99
N LYS A 74 -17.01 -17.83 -4.04
CA LYS A 74 -17.70 -17.56 -2.77
C LYS A 74 -16.85 -16.63 -1.92
N ARG A 75 -17.41 -15.46 -1.58
CA ARG A 75 -16.78 -14.40 -0.77
C ARG A 75 -15.41 -13.96 -1.32
N PRO A 76 -15.34 -13.50 -2.59
CA PRO A 76 -14.10 -12.97 -3.14
C PRO A 76 -13.82 -11.59 -2.54
N LEU A 77 -12.54 -11.25 -2.35
CA LEU A 77 -12.14 -9.93 -1.86
C LEU A 77 -12.61 -8.83 -2.82
N LEU A 78 -12.50 -9.08 -4.13
CA LEU A 78 -13.06 -8.20 -5.17
C LEU A 78 -14.56 -7.94 -4.96
N GLY A 79 -15.31 -8.98 -4.57
CA GLY A 79 -16.74 -8.85 -4.25
C GLY A 79 -17.00 -7.96 -3.03
N ALA A 80 -16.13 -8.04 -2.02
CA ALA A 80 -16.23 -7.18 -0.84
C ALA A 80 -15.98 -5.70 -1.18
N TYR A 81 -14.95 -5.39 -1.99
CA TYR A 81 -14.70 -4.01 -2.44
C TYR A 81 -15.83 -3.46 -3.31
N ARG A 82 -16.38 -4.27 -4.22
CA ARG A 82 -17.55 -3.88 -5.02
C ARG A 82 -18.78 -3.58 -4.17
N ALA A 83 -19.06 -4.43 -3.18
CA ALA A 83 -20.19 -4.23 -2.26
C ALA A 83 -20.04 -2.97 -1.39
N ALA A 84 -18.81 -2.62 -1.02
CA ALA A 84 -18.49 -1.40 -0.29
C ALA A 84 -18.39 -0.14 -1.19
N LEU A 85 -18.68 -0.25 -2.50
CA LEU A 85 -18.55 0.82 -3.49
C LEU A 85 -17.13 1.42 -3.59
N ALA A 86 -16.11 0.68 -3.17
CA ALA A 86 -14.71 1.05 -3.26
C ALA A 86 -14.12 0.70 -4.63
N ARG A 87 -14.58 1.41 -5.68
CA ARG A 87 -14.30 1.08 -7.09
C ARG A 87 -12.81 1.04 -7.41
N ASP A 88 -12.04 2.04 -6.99
CA ASP A 88 -10.61 2.12 -7.30
C ASP A 88 -9.80 0.97 -6.68
N LEU A 89 -10.20 0.51 -5.48
CA LEU A 89 -9.59 -0.67 -4.84
C LEU A 89 -10.01 -1.98 -5.54
N ALA A 90 -11.25 -2.06 -6.02
CA ALA A 90 -11.70 -3.18 -6.83
C ALA A 90 -10.98 -3.26 -8.19
N GLU A 91 -10.66 -2.12 -8.81
CA GLU A 91 -9.89 -2.04 -10.05
C GLU A 91 -8.47 -2.58 -9.86
N CYS A 92 -7.84 -2.34 -8.70
CA CYS A 92 -6.54 -2.91 -8.36
C CYS A 92 -6.51 -4.45 -8.36
N LEU A 93 -7.67 -5.11 -8.19
CA LEU A 93 -7.83 -6.58 -8.19
C LEU A 93 -8.44 -7.11 -9.49
N THR A 94 -8.79 -6.24 -10.44
CA THR A 94 -9.43 -6.66 -11.67
C THR A 94 -8.35 -7.11 -12.65
N THR A 95 -8.10 -8.42 -12.67
CA THR A 95 -7.14 -9.06 -13.57
C THR A 95 -7.83 -10.04 -14.51
N ASP A 96 -7.25 -10.24 -15.69
CA ASP A 96 -7.70 -11.27 -16.62
C ASP A 96 -7.32 -12.67 -16.12
N GLY A 97 -8.28 -13.34 -15.48
CA GLY A 97 -8.18 -14.76 -15.13
C GLY A 97 -8.26 -15.06 -13.63
N ALA A 98 -8.96 -16.15 -13.31
CA ALA A 98 -9.19 -16.58 -11.93
C ALA A 98 -7.90 -16.91 -11.16
N ALA A 99 -6.86 -17.42 -11.83
CA ALA A 99 -5.57 -17.72 -11.19
C ALA A 99 -4.85 -16.44 -10.71
N ARG A 100 -4.87 -15.38 -11.52
CA ARG A 100 -4.27 -14.08 -11.16
C ARG A 100 -5.04 -13.41 -10.01
N MET A 101 -6.38 -13.45 -10.04
CA MET A 101 -7.20 -12.99 -8.91
C MET A 101 -6.90 -13.77 -7.61
N LEU A 102 -6.60 -15.07 -7.73
CA LEU A 102 -6.19 -15.89 -6.59
C LEU A 102 -4.80 -15.49 -6.07
N VAL A 103 -3.86 -15.11 -6.95
CA VAL A 103 -2.56 -14.54 -6.56
C VAL A 103 -2.76 -13.26 -5.73
N ASP A 104 -3.62 -12.34 -6.17
CA ASP A 104 -3.88 -11.10 -5.42
C ASP A 104 -4.49 -11.37 -4.03
N GLU A 105 -5.47 -12.28 -3.92
CA GLU A 105 -6.00 -12.70 -2.61
C GLU A 105 -4.92 -13.41 -1.76
N THR A 106 -4.01 -14.16 -2.38
CA THR A 106 -2.88 -14.84 -1.70
C THR A 106 -1.90 -13.81 -1.12
N LYS A 107 -1.63 -12.70 -1.82
CA LYS A 107 -0.82 -11.59 -1.28
C LYS A 107 -1.46 -11.02 -0.02
N VAL A 108 -2.76 -10.74 -0.03
CA VAL A 108 -3.49 -10.23 1.15
C VAL A 108 -3.45 -11.24 2.29
N TRP A 109 -3.65 -12.53 1.99
CA TRP A 109 -3.62 -13.58 3.01
C TRP A 109 -2.24 -13.74 3.67
N SER A 110 -1.17 -13.80 2.87
CA SER A 110 0.21 -13.96 3.36
C SER A 110 0.73 -12.72 4.08
N TYR A 111 0.32 -11.52 3.66
CA TYR A 111 0.64 -10.26 4.34
C TYR A 111 -0.10 -10.07 5.67
N TRP A 112 -1.22 -10.77 5.88
CA TRP A 112 -2.09 -10.55 7.04
C TRP A 112 -1.39 -10.60 8.42
N PRO A 113 -0.49 -11.56 8.70
CA PRO A 113 0.23 -11.59 9.99
C PRO A 113 1.11 -10.37 10.22
N HIS A 114 1.74 -9.84 9.16
CA HIS A 114 2.57 -8.63 9.24
C HIS A 114 1.71 -7.41 9.53
N ARG A 115 0.58 -7.28 8.83
CA ARG A 115 -0.41 -6.22 9.10
C ARG A 115 -0.92 -6.29 10.54
N GLY A 116 -1.26 -7.48 11.03
CA GLY A 116 -1.78 -7.68 12.39
C GLY A 116 -0.81 -7.19 13.45
N GLY A 117 0.45 -7.65 13.40
CA GLY A 117 1.49 -7.21 14.34
C GLY A 117 1.72 -5.70 14.28
N TRP A 118 1.79 -5.13 13.08
CA TRP A 118 1.89 -3.68 12.88
C TRP A 118 0.73 -2.90 13.50
N THR A 119 -0.51 -3.34 13.27
CA THR A 119 -1.68 -2.66 13.84
C THR A 119 -1.69 -2.75 15.36
N ASP A 120 -1.32 -3.90 15.95
CA ASP A 120 -1.28 -4.10 17.40
C ASP A 120 -0.25 -3.17 18.08
N GLU A 121 0.90 -2.95 17.43
CA GLU A 121 1.94 -2.03 17.91
C GLU A 121 1.56 -0.55 17.72
N LEU A 122 0.89 -0.21 16.61
CA LEU A 122 0.42 1.16 16.34
C LEU A 122 -0.59 1.68 17.36
N PHE A 123 -1.36 0.79 18.01
CA PHE A 123 -2.23 1.21 19.11
C PHE A 123 -1.46 1.79 20.30
N GLN A 124 -0.14 1.67 20.35
CA GLN A 124 0.69 2.13 21.46
C GLN A 124 1.57 3.36 21.16
N VAL A 125 1.86 3.69 19.89
CA VAL A 125 2.87 4.72 19.56
C VAL A 125 2.53 5.56 18.31
N GLY A 126 2.39 6.88 18.48
CA GLY A 126 2.71 7.89 17.44
C GLY A 126 1.68 8.25 16.36
N GLY A 127 1.94 9.35 15.64
CA GLY A 127 1.06 10.00 14.65
C GLY A 127 1.14 9.45 13.21
N GLU A 128 0.30 9.99 12.33
CA GLU A 128 0.02 9.48 10.97
C GLU A 128 1.22 9.26 10.06
N ALA A 129 2.17 10.20 10.05
CA ALA A 129 3.36 10.10 9.21
C ALA A 129 4.24 8.90 9.61
N VAL A 130 4.42 8.69 10.91
CA VAL A 130 5.17 7.55 11.46
C VAL A 130 4.44 6.25 11.12
N ALA A 131 3.11 6.22 11.26
CA ALA A 131 2.31 5.05 10.92
C ALA A 131 2.42 4.67 9.44
N ALA A 132 2.45 5.65 8.53
CA ALA A 132 2.63 5.42 7.10
C ALA A 132 4.05 4.91 6.77
N GLU A 133 5.08 5.43 7.43
CA GLU A 133 6.45 4.90 7.28
C GLU A 133 6.54 3.45 7.79
N CYS A 134 5.98 3.17 8.97
CA CYS A 134 5.92 1.83 9.54
C CYS A 134 5.18 0.84 8.62
N LEU A 135 4.07 1.25 7.99
CA LEU A 135 3.36 0.44 7.02
C LEU A 135 4.28 0.00 5.87
N VAL A 136 5.08 0.92 5.33
CA VAL A 136 6.04 0.60 4.26
C VAL A 136 7.11 -0.37 4.77
N ARG A 137 7.67 -0.15 5.96
CA ARG A 137 8.66 -1.08 6.55
C ARG A 137 8.09 -2.50 6.70
N VAL A 138 6.87 -2.62 7.19
CA VAL A 138 6.16 -3.89 7.40
C VAL A 138 5.86 -4.58 6.06
N LEU A 139 5.48 -3.80 5.04
CA LEU A 139 5.30 -4.31 3.68
C LEU A 139 6.62 -4.85 3.11
N LEU A 140 7.74 -4.16 3.32
CA LEU A 140 9.04 -4.58 2.83
C LEU A 140 9.56 -5.84 3.56
N ASP A 141 9.36 -5.95 4.87
CA ASP A 141 9.65 -7.18 5.63
C ASP A 141 8.86 -8.38 5.10
N TRP A 142 7.56 -8.20 4.80
CA TRP A 142 6.77 -9.25 4.12
C TRP A 142 7.34 -9.58 2.74
N ALA A 143 7.68 -8.56 1.95
CA ALA A 143 8.18 -8.74 0.59
C ALA A 143 9.50 -9.52 0.57
N GLU A 144 10.37 -9.32 1.56
CA GLU A 144 11.63 -10.08 1.72
C GLU A 144 11.40 -11.55 2.09
N ARG A 145 10.37 -11.84 2.89
CA ARG A 145 10.03 -13.22 3.28
C ARG A 145 9.31 -13.98 2.18
N GLU A 146 8.58 -13.27 1.33
CA GLU A 146 7.77 -13.83 0.24
C GLU A 146 8.15 -13.24 -1.13
N PRO A 147 9.43 -13.26 -1.55
CA PRO A 147 9.91 -12.44 -2.68
C PRO A 147 9.25 -12.80 -4.01
N ARG A 148 9.01 -14.10 -4.26
CA ARG A 148 8.33 -14.56 -5.49
C ARG A 148 6.87 -14.12 -5.55
N LEU A 149 6.17 -14.16 -4.42
CA LEU A 149 4.79 -13.70 -4.33
C LEU A 149 4.69 -12.17 -4.37
N ALA A 150 5.64 -11.47 -3.74
CA ALA A 150 5.73 -10.02 -3.79
C ALA A 150 5.98 -9.51 -5.21
N SER A 151 6.93 -10.10 -5.95
CA SER A 151 7.23 -9.74 -7.34
C SER A 151 6.15 -10.14 -8.35
N ALA A 152 5.29 -11.11 -8.02
CA ALA A 152 4.21 -11.56 -8.90
C ALA A 152 3.33 -10.38 -9.38
N LEU A 153 2.83 -10.47 -10.62
CA LEU A 153 1.95 -9.44 -11.21
C LEU A 153 2.57 -8.03 -11.20
N GLY A 154 3.87 -7.94 -11.48
CA GLY A 154 4.57 -6.66 -11.62
C GLY A 154 4.75 -5.91 -10.30
N HIS A 155 5.07 -6.62 -9.21
CA HIS A 155 5.27 -6.05 -7.87
C HIS A 155 4.03 -5.34 -7.31
N ALA A 156 2.82 -5.70 -7.77
CA ALA A 156 1.58 -5.14 -7.21
C ALA A 156 1.51 -5.44 -5.69
N PRO A 157 1.26 -4.44 -4.83
CA PRO A 157 1.18 -4.64 -3.39
C PRO A 157 -0.09 -5.42 -3.00
N PRO A 158 -0.14 -6.04 -1.80
CA PRO A 158 -1.39 -6.48 -1.22
C PRO A 158 -2.37 -5.30 -1.15
N VAL A 159 -3.56 -5.43 -1.73
CA VAL A 159 -4.51 -4.31 -1.83
C VAL A 159 -4.94 -3.76 -0.46
N CYS A 160 -4.89 -4.58 0.60
CA CYS A 160 -5.15 -4.10 1.96
C CYS A 160 -4.11 -3.09 2.44
N ALA A 161 -2.84 -3.22 2.05
CA ALA A 161 -1.81 -2.23 2.36
C ALA A 161 -2.06 -0.90 1.61
N VAL A 162 -2.61 -0.97 0.39
CA VAL A 162 -3.05 0.22 -0.36
C VAL A 162 -4.20 0.92 0.36
N GLU A 163 -5.21 0.16 0.77
CA GLU A 163 -6.34 0.65 1.56
C GLU A 163 -5.87 1.29 2.87
N ASP A 164 -4.97 0.64 3.61
CA ASP A 164 -4.41 1.15 4.86
C ASP A 164 -3.65 2.46 4.64
N LEU A 165 -2.83 2.57 3.59
CA LEU A 165 -2.10 3.79 3.26
C LEU A 165 -3.05 4.96 2.93
N VAL A 166 -4.12 4.69 2.18
CA VAL A 166 -5.15 5.70 1.85
C VAL A 166 -5.86 6.19 3.12
N VAL A 167 -6.19 5.28 4.05
CA VAL A 167 -6.77 5.63 5.36
C VAL A 167 -5.81 6.49 6.18
N LEU A 168 -4.54 6.12 6.25
CA LEU A 168 -3.51 6.88 6.99
C LEU A 168 -3.30 8.29 6.41
N ARG A 169 -3.45 8.45 5.09
CA ARG A 169 -3.31 9.74 4.40
C ARG A 169 -4.62 10.54 4.36
N ARG A 170 -5.72 10.05 4.95
CA ARG A 170 -7.00 10.76 5.08
C ARG A 170 -7.48 11.44 3.79
N GLY A 171 -7.30 10.80 2.65
CA GLY A 171 -7.72 11.34 1.35
C GLY A 171 -6.74 12.32 0.69
N SER A 172 -5.59 12.64 1.30
CA SER A 172 -4.51 13.38 0.62
C SER A 172 -3.77 12.56 -0.44
N MET A 173 -4.07 11.25 -0.51
CA MET A 173 -3.49 10.32 -1.47
C MET A 173 -4.60 9.48 -2.11
N THR A 174 -4.57 9.39 -3.44
CA THR A 174 -5.49 8.52 -4.19
C THR A 174 -5.08 7.05 -4.08
N VAL A 175 -6.01 6.13 -4.34
CA VAL A 175 -5.71 4.68 -4.40
C VAL A 175 -4.64 4.38 -5.45
N ALA A 176 -4.71 5.01 -6.62
CA ALA A 176 -3.72 4.83 -7.68
C ALA A 176 -2.32 5.30 -7.24
N SER A 177 -2.22 6.45 -6.58
CA SER A 177 -0.96 6.97 -6.05
C SER A 177 -0.39 6.08 -4.95
N ALA A 178 -1.24 5.60 -4.03
CA ALA A 178 -0.84 4.67 -2.97
C ALA A 178 -0.34 3.34 -3.55
N ALA A 179 -1.07 2.76 -4.51
CA ALA A 179 -0.66 1.54 -5.19
C ALA A 179 0.67 1.71 -5.95
N ALA A 180 0.86 2.83 -6.64
CA ALA A 180 2.10 3.12 -7.36
C ALA A 180 3.30 3.29 -6.41
N LEU A 181 3.12 4.01 -5.29
CA LEU A 181 4.16 4.21 -4.28
C LEU A 181 4.59 2.88 -3.66
N LEU A 182 3.62 2.05 -3.22
CA LEU A 182 3.93 0.76 -2.60
C LEU A 182 4.53 -0.24 -3.60
N ARG A 183 4.08 -0.22 -4.87
CA ARG A 183 4.71 -1.00 -5.95
C ARG A 183 6.17 -0.59 -6.16
N ALA A 184 6.44 0.71 -6.20
CA ALA A 184 7.80 1.23 -6.33
C ALA A 184 8.68 0.80 -5.14
N ALA A 185 8.14 0.85 -3.91
CA ALA A 185 8.83 0.38 -2.71
C ALA A 185 9.27 -1.08 -2.83
N ILE A 186 8.34 -1.97 -3.19
CA ILE A 186 8.63 -3.41 -3.35
C ILE A 186 9.67 -3.63 -4.46
N ARG A 187 9.55 -2.92 -5.59
CA ARG A 187 10.50 -3.03 -6.71
C ARG A 187 11.91 -2.62 -6.29
N LEU A 188 12.06 -1.44 -5.66
CA LEU A 188 13.35 -0.95 -5.19
C LEU A 188 13.99 -1.94 -4.19
N ARG A 189 13.17 -2.53 -3.31
CA ARG A 189 13.67 -3.50 -2.32
C ARG A 189 14.13 -4.80 -2.95
N LEU A 190 13.32 -5.39 -3.82
CA LEU A 190 13.55 -6.75 -4.33
C LEU A 190 14.37 -6.81 -5.61
N ALA A 191 14.16 -5.89 -6.54
CA ALA A 191 14.86 -5.87 -7.82
C ALA A 191 16.18 -5.10 -7.74
N ASP A 192 16.16 -3.94 -7.08
CA ASP A 192 17.30 -3.03 -7.03
C ASP A 192 18.18 -3.25 -5.77
N GLY A 193 17.73 -4.09 -4.83
CA GLY A 193 18.48 -4.52 -3.65
C GLY A 193 18.66 -3.43 -2.58
N HIS A 194 17.89 -2.34 -2.64
CA HIS A 194 18.01 -1.22 -1.71
C HIS A 194 17.68 -1.64 -0.27
N SER A 195 18.32 -1.03 0.73
CA SER A 195 17.91 -1.20 2.13
C SER A 195 16.55 -0.54 2.39
N VAL A 196 15.88 -0.94 3.47
CA VAL A 196 14.59 -0.35 3.86
C VAL A 196 14.69 1.18 4.02
N ASP A 197 15.74 1.67 4.67
CA ASP A 197 15.94 3.11 4.88
C ASP A 197 16.21 3.86 3.57
N GLU A 198 16.93 3.22 2.64
CA GLU A 198 17.18 3.79 1.31
C GLU A 198 15.90 3.87 0.48
N VAL A 199 15.04 2.85 0.53
CA VAL A 199 13.72 2.88 -0.10
C VAL A 199 12.89 4.01 0.48
N LEU A 200 12.81 4.14 1.80
CA LEU A 200 12.05 5.20 2.45
C LEU A 200 12.57 6.60 2.08
N ARG A 201 13.89 6.77 2.02
CA ARG A 201 14.53 8.02 1.59
C ARG A 201 14.14 8.39 0.16
N GLN A 202 14.08 7.43 -0.76
CA GLN A 202 13.70 7.67 -2.15
C GLN A 202 12.19 7.90 -2.34
N LEU A 203 11.35 7.37 -1.46
CA LEU A 203 9.89 7.53 -1.53
C LEU A 203 9.40 8.79 -0.81
N ARG A 204 10.24 9.46 -0.02
CA ARG A 204 9.89 10.77 0.52
C ARG A 204 9.67 11.74 -0.64
N PRO A 205 8.52 12.43 -0.69
CA PRO A 205 8.32 13.45 -1.70
C PRO A 205 9.45 14.49 -1.59
N ALA A 206 9.89 15.02 -2.73
CA ALA A 206 10.91 16.06 -2.82
C ALA A 206 10.57 17.35 -2.03
N GLU A 207 9.36 17.45 -1.48
CA GLU A 207 8.93 18.51 -0.57
C GLU A 207 9.58 18.46 0.83
N GLU A 208 10.21 17.33 1.22
CA GLU A 208 11.01 17.24 2.46
C GLU A 208 12.52 17.44 2.24
N ALA A 209 12.96 17.68 1.00
CA ALA A 209 14.20 18.41 0.80
C ALA A 209 13.85 19.88 1.05
N GLU A 210 14.24 20.44 2.19
CA GLU A 210 14.22 21.88 2.43
C GLU A 210 15.51 22.49 1.83
N PRO A 211 15.51 23.05 0.61
CA PRO A 211 16.41 24.12 0.26
C PRO A 211 15.72 25.45 0.59
N GLY A 212 15.95 25.94 1.82
CA GLY A 212 16.16 27.35 2.15
C GLY A 212 15.04 28.39 2.00
N ASN A 213 13.96 28.20 1.22
CA ASN A 213 13.10 29.32 0.81
C ASN A 213 11.57 29.09 0.89
N GLN A 214 11.08 27.95 1.40
CA GLN A 214 9.63 27.72 1.56
C GLN A 214 8.93 28.66 2.57
N PRO A 215 9.54 29.03 3.72
CA PRO A 215 8.94 30.00 4.62
C PRO A 215 8.69 31.35 3.93
N LEU A 216 9.61 31.76 3.06
CA LEU A 216 9.52 33.00 2.28
C LEU A 216 8.41 32.92 1.21
N ALA A 217 8.34 31.80 0.48
CA ALA A 217 7.28 31.58 -0.52
C ALA A 217 5.87 31.56 0.11
N ARG A 218 5.70 30.91 1.27
CA ARG A 218 4.43 30.91 2.01
C ARG A 218 4.09 32.30 2.56
N ALA A 219 5.06 33.05 3.05
CA ALA A 219 4.85 34.43 3.52
C ALA A 219 4.40 35.34 2.37
N ILE A 220 5.01 35.22 1.19
CA ILE A 220 4.63 35.95 -0.04
C ILE A 220 3.19 35.60 -0.47
N GLU A 221 2.84 34.32 -0.51
CA GLU A 221 1.49 33.90 -0.89
C GLU A 221 0.41 34.36 0.11
N GLN A 222 0.73 34.38 1.40
CA GLN A 222 -0.19 34.89 2.44
C GLN A 222 -0.40 36.41 2.31
N LEU A 223 0.64 37.16 1.96
CA LEU A 223 0.56 38.60 1.70
C LEU A 223 -0.24 38.93 0.43
N ILE A 224 -0.07 38.14 -0.63
CA ILE A 224 -0.80 38.32 -1.90
C ILE A 224 -2.28 37.99 -1.73
N ARG A 225 -2.62 36.96 -0.95
CA ARG A 225 -4.03 36.56 -0.72
C ARG A 225 -4.80 37.49 0.22
N ASN A 226 -4.13 38.19 1.13
CA ASN A 226 -4.79 39.07 2.09
C ASN A 226 -4.65 40.55 1.70
N SER A 227 -5.62 41.06 0.92
CA SER A 227 -5.71 42.48 0.52
C SER A 227 -6.02 43.46 1.68
N HIS A 228 -6.20 42.96 2.91
CA HIS A 228 -6.46 43.75 4.13
C HIS A 228 -5.35 43.63 5.17
N THR A 229 -4.16 43.15 4.79
CA THR A 229 -3.05 42.99 5.73
C THR A 229 -2.61 44.36 6.31
N PRO A 230 -2.63 44.53 7.66
CA PRO A 230 -2.19 45.75 8.33
C PRO A 230 -0.78 46.16 7.90
N SER A 231 -0.50 47.47 7.89
CA SER A 231 0.75 48.03 7.35
C SER A 231 2.00 47.56 8.10
N GLU A 232 1.89 47.16 9.37
CA GLU A 232 2.99 46.61 10.17
C GLU A 232 3.42 45.22 9.71
N GLN A 233 2.47 44.30 9.46
CA GLN A 233 2.77 42.97 8.94
C GLN A 233 3.41 43.01 7.54
N ARG A 234 3.03 44.02 6.72
CA ARG A 234 3.71 44.28 5.45
C ARG A 234 5.15 44.76 5.63
N ARG A 235 5.43 45.61 6.63
CA ARG A 235 6.81 46.06 6.91
C ARG A 235 7.67 44.92 7.44
N GLU A 236 7.14 44.11 8.34
CA GLU A 236 7.84 42.94 8.89
C GLU A 236 8.22 41.95 7.78
N ALA A 237 7.30 41.68 6.86
CA ALA A 237 7.58 40.85 5.69
C ALA A 237 8.64 41.45 4.75
N VAL A 238 8.62 42.77 4.51
CA VAL A 238 9.64 43.44 3.70
C VAL A 238 11.02 43.41 4.38
N THR A 239 11.07 43.50 5.71
CA THR A 239 12.32 43.33 6.48
C THR A 239 12.85 41.91 6.32
N MET A 240 12.01 40.88 6.50
CA MET A 240 12.41 39.48 6.29
C MET A 240 12.89 39.21 4.86
N MET A 241 12.28 39.84 3.84
CA MET A 241 12.73 39.75 2.45
C MET A 241 14.12 40.37 2.24
N ARG A 242 14.39 41.53 2.85
CA ARG A 242 15.72 42.15 2.78
C ARG A 242 16.78 41.30 3.45
N ASP A 243 16.50 40.80 4.64
CA ASP A 243 17.46 39.98 5.39
C ASP A 243 17.79 38.68 4.63
N ALA A 244 16.79 38.08 3.97
CA ALA A 244 16.98 36.91 3.12
C ALA A 244 17.81 37.22 1.85
N ILE A 245 17.58 38.36 1.19
CA ILE A 245 18.38 38.80 0.03
C ILE A 245 19.83 39.06 0.45
N THR A 246 20.04 39.76 1.58
CA THR A 246 21.38 40.01 2.11
C THR A 246 22.11 38.71 2.47
N ALA A 247 21.42 37.71 3.02
CA ALA A 247 22.00 36.39 3.30
C ALA A 247 22.40 35.61 2.04
N LEU A 248 21.64 35.76 0.95
CA LEU A 248 21.97 35.16 -0.36
C LEU A 248 23.15 35.87 -1.03
N GLU A 249 23.25 37.19 -0.91
CA GLU A 249 24.36 37.99 -1.47
C GLU A 249 25.68 37.83 -0.68
N SER A 250 25.62 37.32 0.55
CA SER A 250 26.79 37.13 1.43
C SER A 250 27.26 35.67 1.55
N SER A 251 26.64 34.74 0.82
CA SER A 251 27.14 33.36 0.69
C SER A 251 28.20 33.31 -0.43
N PRO A 252 29.49 33.04 -0.12
CA PRO A 252 30.51 32.87 -1.16
C PRO A 252 30.31 31.53 -1.88
N GLU A 253 30.50 31.53 -3.21
CA GLU A 253 30.53 30.33 -4.06
C GLU A 253 31.55 29.28 -3.59
#